data_AF-A0A1X7SW49-F1
#
_entry.id   AF-A0A1X7SW49-F1
#
_cell.length_a   1.000
_cell.length_b   1.000
_cell.length_c   1.000
_cell.angle_alpha   90.00
_cell.angle_beta   90.00
_cell.angle_gamma   90.00
#
_symmetry.space_group_name_H-M   'P 1'
#
loop_
_entity.id
_entity.type
_entity.pdbx_description
1 polymer ?
#
loop_
_entity_poly.entity_id
_entity_poly.type
_entity_poly.pdbx_seq_one_letter_code
_entity_poly.pdbx_strand_id
1 'polypeptide(L)' 'LRDYVQARLKVFYEEELDVPLVLFNEVLHHVLCIDRIFKQQQSHLLLIGVSGAGKTTLSRFVAWINGLLVFEIKVIMERE' A
#
# COMPACT_ATOMS: atom_id res chain seq x y z
N LEU A 1 -2.57 9.92 -15.08
CA LEU A 1 -2.27 8.90 -14.05
C LEU A 1 -1.85 9.54 -12.73
N ARG A 2 -0.82 10.40 -12.71
CA ARG A 2 -0.36 11.06 -11.46
C ARG A 2 -1.49 11.76 -10.71
N ASP A 3 -2.28 12.57 -11.40
CA ASP A 3 -3.39 13.32 -10.79
C ASP A 3 -4.47 12.40 -10.22
N TYR A 4 -4.75 11.29 -10.91
CA TYR A 4 -5.68 10.27 -10.46
C TYR A 4 -5.18 9.60 -9.16
N VAL A 5 -3.93 9.15 -9.14
CA VAL A 5 -3.34 8.53 -7.95
C VAL A 5 -3.29 9.54 -6.80
N GLN A 6 -2.93 10.80 -7.07
CA GLN A 6 -2.92 11.86 -6.07
C GLN A 6 -4.31 12.13 -5.47
N ALA A 7 -5.36 12.17 -6.30
CA ALA A 7 -6.72 12.32 -5.82
C ALA A 7 -7.17 11.14 -4.95
N ARG A 8 -6.90 9.90 -5.38
CA ARG A 8 -7.20 8.69 -4.61
C ARG A 8 -6.43 8.62 -3.29
N LEU A 9 -5.18 9.06 -3.30
CA LEU A 9 -4.31 9.07 -2.12
C LEU A 9 -4.83 10.03 -1.05
N LYS A 10 -5.39 11.19 -1.45
CA LYS A 10 -6.05 12.11 -0.53
C LYS A 10 -7.21 11.46 0.21
N VAL A 11 -8.09 10.78 -0.53
CA VAL A 11 -9.25 10.06 0.07
C VAL A 11 -8.78 8.95 0.99
N PHE A 12 -7.76 8.20 0.58
CA PHE A 12 -7.18 7.13 1.41
C PHE A 12 -6.65 7.64 2.76
N TYR A 13 -6.09 8.85 2.83
CA TYR A 13 -5.68 9.44 4.12
C TYR A 13 -6.86 9.78 5.01
N GLU A 14 -7.94 10.29 4.42
CA GLU A 14 -9.15 10.63 5.18
C GLU A 14 -9.82 9.37 5.77
N GLU A 15 -9.68 8.21 5.12
CA GLU A 15 -10.34 6.98 5.52
C GLU A 15 -9.49 6.03 6.38
N GLU A 16 -8.17 5.91 6.12
CA GLU A 16 -7.38 4.77 6.61
C GLU A 16 -6.05 5.14 7.32
N LEU A 17 -5.50 6.36 7.15
CA LEU A 17 -4.12 6.64 7.59
C LEU A 17 -3.84 8.09 7.98
N ASP A 18 -3.10 8.27 9.09
CA ASP A 18 -2.57 9.55 9.58
C ASP A 18 -1.21 9.98 8.97
N VAL A 19 -0.64 9.25 7.99
CA VAL A 19 0.72 9.52 7.49
C VAL A 19 0.73 9.85 5.99
N PRO A 20 1.07 11.10 5.59
CA PRO A 20 1.16 11.49 4.19
C PRO A 20 2.40 10.90 3.50
N LEU A 21 2.19 10.28 2.34
CA LEU A 21 3.22 9.86 1.39
C LEU A 21 3.40 10.94 0.33
N VAL A 22 4.64 11.17 -0.06
CA VAL A 22 4.96 12.05 -1.19
C VAL A 22 4.93 11.24 -2.48
N LEU A 23 4.20 11.74 -3.48
CA LEU A 23 4.04 11.10 -4.78
C LEU A 23 5.17 11.51 -5.73
N PHE A 24 6.06 10.56 -6.01
CA PHE A 24 7.14 10.68 -7.00
C PHE A 24 7.12 9.51 -7.98
N ASN A 25 7.93 9.58 -9.04
CA ASN A 25 7.84 8.66 -10.17
C ASN A 25 8.10 7.20 -9.76
N GLU A 26 9.06 6.92 -8.88
CA GLU A 26 9.26 5.54 -8.42
C GLU A 26 8.07 5.02 -7.62
N VAL A 27 7.39 5.84 -6.81
CA VAL A 27 6.17 5.42 -6.09
C VAL A 27 5.07 5.03 -7.07
N LEU A 28 4.87 5.81 -8.14
CA LEU A 28 3.89 5.46 -9.17
C LEU A 28 4.21 4.10 -9.81
N HIS A 29 5.48 3.82 -10.07
CA HIS A 29 5.90 2.52 -10.59
C HIS A 29 5.58 1.38 -9.61
N HIS A 30 5.88 1.55 -8.32
CA HIS A 30 5.56 0.54 -7.30
C HIS A 30 4.04 0.31 -7.18
N VAL A 31 3.23 1.38 -7.21
CA VAL A 31 1.77 1.27 -7.22
C VAL A 31 1.27 0.41 -8.37
N LEU A 32 1.78 0.65 -9.59
CA LEU A 32 1.42 -0.14 -10.77
C LEU A 32 1.88 -1.60 -10.66
N CYS A 33 3.09 -1.85 -10.14
CA CYS A 33 3.59 -3.21 -9.93
C CYS A 33 2.70 -4.00 -8.96
N ILE A 34 2.32 -3.39 -7.83
CA ILE A 34 1.45 -4.01 -6.82
C ILE A 34 0.06 -4.26 -7.42
N ASP A 35 -0.53 -3.26 -8.09
CA ASP A 35 -1.86 -3.35 -8.68
C ASP A 35 -1.97 -4.48 -9.71
N ARG A 36 -0.94 -4.62 -10.55
CA ARG A 36 -0.85 -5.72 -11.52
C ARG A 36 -0.82 -7.09 -10.83
N ILE A 37 -0.07 -7.23 -9.74
CA ILE A 37 0.03 -8.50 -9.01
C ILE A 37 -1.31 -8.81 -8.32
N PHE A 38 -1.94 -7.82 -7.67
CA PHE A 38 -3.23 -8.02 -7.00
C PHE A 38 -4.37 -8.45 -7.93
N LYS A 39 -4.32 -8.05 -9.21
CA LYS A 39 -5.30 -8.46 -10.23
C LYS A 39 -5.08 -9.87 -10.77
N GLN A 40 -3.93 -10.49 -10.52
CA GLN A 40 -3.68 -11.88 -10.91
C GLN A 40 -4.34 -12.85 -9.93
N GLN A 41 -4.91 -13.94 -10.45
CA GLN A 41 -5.47 -14.99 -9.61
C GLN A 41 -4.37 -15.69 -8.82
N GLN A 42 -4.61 -15.95 -7.52
CA GLN A 42 -3.69 -16.65 -6.61
C GLN A 42 -2.27 -16.05 -6.59
N SER A 43 -2.18 -14.73 -6.63
CA SER A 43 -0.90 -14.04 -6.64
C SER A 43 -0.29 -13.88 -5.25
N HIS A 44 1.03 -13.80 -5.22
CA HIS A 44 1.81 -13.55 -4.01
C HIS A 44 2.85 -12.46 -4.29
N LEU A 45 3.10 -11.61 -3.29
CA LEU A 45 4.02 -10.48 -3.39
C LEU A 45 4.93 -10.44 -2.16
N LEU A 46 6.23 -10.33 -2.42
CA LEU A 46 7.24 -10.03 -1.40
C LEU A 46 7.82 -8.65 -1.67
N LEU A 47 7.65 -7.72 -0.71
CA LEU A 47 8.19 -6.36 -0.81
C LEU A 47 9.51 -6.24 -0.02
N ILE A 48 10.61 -6.02 -0.72
CA ILE A 48 11.95 -5.87 -0.15
C ILE A 48 12.39 -4.41 -0.27
N GLY A 49 12.92 -3.85 0.81
CA GLY A 49 13.45 -2.48 0.82
C GLY A 49 13.72 -1.98 2.23
N VAL A 50 14.42 -0.86 2.33
CA VAL A 50 14.81 -0.25 3.62
C VAL A 50 13.61 0.09 4.50
N SER A 51 13.83 0.21 5.81
CA SER A 51 12.81 0.70 6.73
C SER A 51 12.36 2.11 6.33
N GLY A 52 11.08 2.43 6.52
CA GLY A 52 10.52 3.73 6.15
C GLY A 52 10.22 3.93 4.65
N ALA A 53 10.54 2.98 3.77
CA ALA A 53 10.26 3.08 2.33
C ALA A 53 8.75 3.02 1.95
N GLY A 54 7.85 2.98 2.91
CA GLY A 54 6.40 2.97 2.66
C GLY A 54 5.83 1.64 2.13
N LYS A 55 6.56 0.52 2.23
CA LYS A 55 6.14 -0.80 1.71
C LYS A 55 4.73 -1.20 2.16
N THR A 56 4.48 -1.18 3.47
CA THR A 56 3.18 -1.52 4.07
C THR A 56 2.09 -0.51 3.68
N THR A 57 2.44 0.77 3.68
CA THR A 57 1.51 1.85 3.33
C THR A 57 1.05 1.76 1.87
N LEU A 58 1.99 1.51 0.95
CA LEU A 58 1.71 1.37 -0.47
C LEU A 58 0.89 0.12 -0.78
N SER A 59 1.21 -1.03 -0.16
CA SER A 59 0.40 -2.24 -0.36
C SER A 59 -1.03 -2.06 0.13
N ARG A 60 -1.22 -1.40 1.28
CA ARG A 60 -2.56 -1.05 1.80
C ARG A 60 -3.31 -0.09 0.89
N PHE A 61 -2.65 0.96 0.38
CA PHE A 61 -3.25 1.90 -0.55
C PHE A 61 -3.77 1.22 -1.83
N VAL A 62 -2.97 0.32 -2.41
CA VAL A 62 -3.37 -0.40 -3.63
C VAL A 62 -4.46 -1.41 -3.35
N ALA A 63 -4.42 -2.07 -2.18
CA ALA A 63 -5.50 -2.95 -1.74
C ALA A 63 -6.82 -2.17 -1.60
N TRP A 64 -6.78 -0.99 -0.97
CA TRP A 64 -7.93 -0.10 -0.80
C TRP A 64 -8.49 0.37 -2.15
N ILE A 65 -7.65 0.76 -3.12
CA ILE A 65 -8.10 1.10 -4.49
C ILE A 65 -8.86 -0.06 -5.12
N ASN A 66 -8.40 -1.30 -4.92
CA ASN A 66 -9.01 -2.49 -5.51
C ASN A 66 -10.15 -3.07 -4.66
N GLY A 67 -10.53 -2.44 -3.54
CA GLY A 67 -11.57 -2.95 -2.64
C GLY A 67 -11.21 -4.28 -1.98
N LEU A 68 -9.93 -4.59 -1.81
CA LEU A 68 -9.46 -5.81 -1.19
C LEU A 68 -9.46 -5.66 0.34
N LEU A 69 -9.96 -6.68 1.03
CA LEU A 69 -9.87 -6.76 2.48
C LEU A 69 -8.42 -7.04 2.90
N VAL A 70 -7.88 -6.17 3.75
CA VAL A 70 -6.52 -6.31 4.28
C VAL A 70 -6.59 -6.88 5.70
N PHE A 71 -5.81 -7.94 5.94
CA PHE A 71 -5.61 -8.51 7.26
C PHE A 71 -4.13 -8.47 7.62
N GLU A 72 -3.81 -7.92 8.79
CA GLU A 72 -2.46 -7.82 9.33
C GLU A 72 -2.40 -8.55 10.67
N ILE A 73 -1.50 -9.54 10.77
CA ILE A 73 -1.33 -10.32 12.00
C ILE A 73 -0.57 -9.46 13.01
N LYS A 74 -1.23 -9.10 14.11
CA LYS A 74 -0.59 -8.43 15.25
C LYS A 74 0.03 -9.48 16.16
N VAL A 75 1.36 -9.50 16.23
CA VAL A 75 2.11 -10.32 17.17
C VAL A 75 2.33 -9.52 18.45
N ILE A 76 1.77 -10.00 19.56
CA ILE A 76 2.04 -9.48 20.91
C ILE A 76 3.04 -10.42 21.59
N MET A 77 4.15 -9.87 22.07
CA MET A 77 5.12 -10.61 22.87
C MET A 77 4.74 -10.43 24.33
N GLU A 78 4.22 -11.48 24.95
CA GLU A 78 4.01 -11.51 26.40
C GLU A 78 5.39 -11.64 27.06
N ARG A 79 5.76 -10.64 27.88
CA ARG A 79 6.97 -10.71 28.70
C ARG A 79 6.57 -11.36 30.02
N GLU A 80 7.08 -12.56 30.28
CA GLU A 80 7.25 -13.07 31.64
C GLU A 80 8.29 -12.24 32.41
#